data_AF-A0A1V5CM71-F1
#
_entry.id   AF-A0A1V5CM71-F1
#
_cell.length_a   1.000
_cell.length_b   1.000
_cell.length_c   1.000
_cell.angle_alpha   90.00
_cell.angle_beta   90.00
_cell.angle_gamma   90.00
#
_symmetry.space_group_name_H-M   'P 1'
#
loop_
_entity.id
_entity.type
_entity.pdbx_description
1 polymer ?
#
loop_
_entity_poly.entity_id
_entity_poly.type
_entity_poly.pdbx_seq_one_letter_code
_entity_poly.pdbx_strand_id
1 'polypeptide(L)'
;MKTFTTSRIILFALILVISGIWTTFTVGAAFGTEDNGKEAITERVVKYLKDKRVRVSGDKLKAIADTVYEESREYEIDYRLVLAVMKVESNFKHDAVSKGGARGLLQIKPSLAKHISKEAGVSIKEATCLHEPDKNIRLGVSHLSWLMEKFENVKSALHAYNAGPGKVKRVASEEDAPNTRFTKKVLSEYYQMKAVLPDPEAE
;
A
#
# COMPACT_ATOMS: atom_id res chain seq x y z
N MET A 1 19.05 58.14 -27.51
CA MET A 1 20.44 58.56 -27.76
C MET A 1 21.25 58.30 -26.49
N LYS A 2 22.42 57.65 -26.61
CA LYS A 2 23.34 57.09 -25.57
C LYS A 2 22.91 55.73 -24.97
N THR A 3 23.73 54.68 -24.88
CA THR A 3 25.00 54.26 -25.51
C THR A 3 25.13 52.76 -25.19
N PHE A 4 25.49 51.94 -26.18
CA PHE A 4 26.01 50.58 -26.00
C PHE A 4 27.40 50.65 -25.36
N THR A 5 27.71 49.75 -24.42
CA THR A 5 29.08 49.18 -24.32
C THR A 5 29.05 47.83 -23.62
N THR A 6 29.23 46.80 -24.47
CA THR A 6 29.70 45.46 -24.18
C THR A 6 31.08 45.51 -23.51
N SER A 7 31.38 44.59 -22.60
CA SER A 7 32.72 43.97 -22.55
C SER A 7 32.72 42.65 -21.81
N ARG A 8 33.50 41.73 -22.36
CA ARG A 8 33.54 40.29 -22.16
C ARG A 8 34.99 39.95 -21.79
N ILE A 9 35.18 38.98 -20.88
CA ILE A 9 36.38 38.13 -20.72
C ILE A 9 37.54 38.85 -20.00
N ILE A 10 38.19 38.32 -18.95
CA ILE A 10 39.27 37.32 -19.01
C ILE A 10 39.50 36.63 -17.64
N LEU A 11 39.79 35.34 -17.76
CA LEU A 11 40.25 34.26 -16.87
C LEU A 11 41.52 34.54 -16.04
N PHE A 12 41.75 33.75 -14.97
CA PHE A 12 43.02 33.26 -14.33
C PHE A 12 42.85 33.24 -12.79
N ALA A 13 43.18 32.22 -11.99
CA ALA A 13 44.00 31.02 -12.16
C ALA A 13 43.63 29.91 -11.13
N LEU A 14 44.06 28.70 -11.48
CA LEU A 14 44.14 27.44 -10.72
C LEU A 14 44.66 27.59 -9.28
N ILE A 15 44.02 26.94 -8.30
CA ILE A 15 44.70 26.31 -7.16
C ILE A 15 44.13 24.91 -6.98
N LEU A 16 44.89 23.93 -7.44
CA LEU A 16 44.82 22.55 -6.98
C LEU A 16 45.45 22.48 -5.59
N VAL A 17 44.66 22.16 -4.58
CA VAL A 17 45.17 21.47 -3.39
C VAL A 17 44.33 20.22 -3.20
N ILE A 18 44.94 19.11 -3.60
CA ILE A 18 44.56 17.75 -3.22
C ILE A 18 44.74 17.65 -1.71
N SER A 19 43.64 17.48 -1.00
CA SER A 19 43.62 17.00 0.38
C SER A 19 42.56 15.92 0.42
N GLY A 20 43.01 14.67 0.30
CA GLY A 20 42.17 13.48 0.34
C GLY A 20 41.42 13.41 1.66
N ILE A 21 40.13 13.72 1.60
CA ILE A 21 39.16 13.29 2.59
C ILE A 21 38.46 12.10 1.95
N TRP A 22 38.97 10.91 2.23
CA TRP A 22 38.17 9.69 2.10
C TRP A 22 37.17 9.69 3.26
N THR A 23 36.09 10.45 3.13
CA THR A 23 34.91 10.17 3.93
C THR A 23 34.33 8.88 3.39
N THR A 24 34.59 7.78 4.11
CA THR A 24 33.82 6.55 3.95
C THR A 24 32.37 6.88 4.28
N PHE A 25 31.57 7.11 3.23
CA PHE A 25 30.13 7.11 3.36
C PHE A 25 29.74 5.65 3.62
N THR A 26 29.52 5.30 4.88
CA THR A 26 29.06 3.97 5.30
C THR A 26 27.60 3.77 4.92
N VAL A 27 27.33 3.60 3.62
CA VAL A 27 26.08 2.99 3.14
C VAL A 27 26.29 1.49 3.18
N GLY A 28 26.02 0.88 4.33
CA GLY A 28 26.18 -0.56 4.50
C GLY A 28 25.31 -1.18 5.60
N ALA A 29 24.80 -0.39 6.55
CA ALA A 29 23.98 -0.93 7.64
C ALA A 29 22.46 -0.81 7.39
N ALA A 30 21.99 0.29 6.79
CA ALA A 30 20.55 0.54 6.63
C ALA A 30 19.86 -0.31 5.54
N PHE A 31 20.60 -0.67 4.46
CA PHE A 31 20.04 -1.50 3.38
C PHE A 31 19.88 -2.97 3.77
N GLY A 32 20.65 -3.46 4.75
CA GLY A 32 20.62 -4.87 5.14
C GLY A 32 19.52 -5.21 6.16
N THR A 33 19.08 -4.26 6.98
CA THR A 33 18.09 -4.51 8.03
C THR A 33 16.66 -4.47 7.51
N GLU A 34 16.32 -3.50 6.65
CA GLU A 34 14.97 -3.41 6.07
C GLU A 34 14.63 -4.59 5.15
N ASP A 35 15.61 -5.07 4.38
CA ASP A 35 15.41 -6.20 3.47
C ASP A 35 15.18 -7.51 4.25
N ASN A 36 15.89 -7.69 5.37
CA ASN A 36 15.70 -8.84 6.26
C ASN A 36 14.30 -8.86 6.91
N GLY A 37 13.83 -7.71 7.42
CA GLY A 37 12.50 -7.64 8.05
C GLY A 37 11.35 -7.79 7.05
N LYS A 38 11.52 -7.22 5.85
CA LYS A 38 10.60 -7.46 4.73
C LYS A 38 10.53 -8.96 4.40
N GLU A 39 11.66 -9.62 4.24
CA GLU A 39 11.69 -11.05 3.88
C GLU A 39 11.02 -11.89 4.97
N ALA A 40 11.35 -11.64 6.24
CA ALA A 40 10.76 -12.35 7.38
C ALA A 40 9.23 -12.20 7.43
N ILE A 41 8.70 -10.97 7.28
CA ILE A 41 7.26 -10.71 7.30
C ILE A 41 6.57 -11.36 6.10
N THR A 42 7.12 -11.18 4.90
CA THR A 42 6.51 -11.69 3.67
C THR A 42 6.51 -13.22 3.64
N GLU A 43 7.56 -13.89 4.14
CA GLU A 43 7.59 -15.35 4.31
C GLU A 43 6.49 -15.84 5.28
N ARG A 44 6.27 -15.14 6.39
CA ARG A 44 5.19 -15.45 7.35
C ARG A 44 3.81 -15.30 6.71
N VAL A 45 3.61 -14.24 5.92
CA VAL A 45 2.37 -14.04 5.16
C VAL A 45 2.16 -15.15 4.13
N VAL A 46 3.18 -15.50 3.35
CA VAL A 46 3.10 -16.60 2.37
C VAL A 46 2.74 -17.92 3.06
N LYS A 47 3.39 -18.24 4.17
CA LYS A 47 3.07 -19.44 4.97
C LYS A 47 1.61 -19.41 5.44
N TYR A 48 1.16 -18.29 6.01
CA TYR A 48 -0.22 -18.12 6.44
C TYR A 48 -1.23 -18.35 5.31
N LEU A 49 -0.99 -17.78 4.12
CA LEU A 49 -1.88 -17.96 2.97
C LEU A 49 -1.90 -19.41 2.45
N LYS A 50 -0.76 -20.11 2.48
CA LYS A 50 -0.67 -21.55 2.18
C LYS A 50 -1.47 -22.39 3.18
N ASP A 51 -1.34 -22.11 4.48
CA ASP A 51 -2.07 -22.82 5.54
C ASP A 51 -3.59 -22.62 5.43
N LYS A 52 -4.02 -21.42 4.99
CA LYS A 52 -5.43 -21.12 4.66
C LYS A 52 -5.88 -21.70 3.31
N ARG A 53 -5.03 -22.48 2.62
CA ARG A 53 -5.29 -23.15 1.34
C ARG A 53 -5.74 -22.18 0.24
N VAL A 54 -5.14 -20.99 0.20
CA VAL A 54 -5.37 -20.04 -0.90
C VAL A 54 -4.90 -20.68 -2.21
N ARG A 55 -5.80 -20.74 -3.20
CA ARG A 55 -5.57 -21.46 -4.47
C ARG A 55 -4.83 -20.58 -5.48
N VAL A 56 -3.61 -20.21 -5.13
CA VAL A 56 -2.71 -19.35 -5.91
C VAL A 56 -1.32 -19.98 -5.90
N SER A 57 -0.54 -19.85 -7.00
CA SER A 57 0.82 -20.40 -7.07
C SER A 57 1.75 -19.74 -6.05
N GLY A 58 2.80 -20.46 -5.63
CA GLY A 58 3.77 -19.97 -4.63
C GLY A 58 4.35 -18.60 -4.99
N ASP A 59 4.84 -18.43 -6.22
CA ASP A 59 5.42 -17.17 -6.69
C ASP A 59 4.42 -16.02 -6.65
N LYS A 60 3.15 -16.30 -6.98
CA LYS A 60 2.10 -15.27 -6.93
C LYS A 60 1.69 -14.95 -5.49
N LEU A 61 1.75 -15.91 -4.56
CA LEU A 61 1.58 -15.63 -3.13
C LEU A 61 2.70 -14.74 -2.59
N LYS A 62 3.95 -15.01 -2.99
CA LYS A 62 5.09 -14.15 -2.62
C LYS A 62 4.91 -12.74 -3.17
N ALA A 63 4.58 -12.59 -4.46
CA ALA A 63 4.29 -11.28 -5.05
C ALA A 63 3.14 -10.55 -4.32
N ILE A 64 2.07 -11.25 -3.94
CA ILE A 64 0.99 -10.66 -3.13
C ILE A 64 1.50 -10.18 -1.77
N ALA A 65 2.29 -11.00 -1.08
CA ALA A 65 2.83 -10.66 0.24
C ALA A 65 3.78 -9.45 0.14
N ASP A 66 4.65 -9.43 -0.86
CA ASP A 66 5.61 -8.34 -1.10
C ASP A 66 4.87 -7.04 -1.40
N THR A 67 3.92 -7.03 -2.35
CA THR A 67 3.15 -5.81 -2.66
C THR A 67 2.31 -5.36 -1.47
N VAL A 68 1.70 -6.29 -0.72
CA VAL A 68 0.96 -5.91 0.50
C VAL A 68 1.89 -5.24 1.50
N TYR A 69 3.09 -5.79 1.74
CA TYR A 69 4.05 -5.21 2.67
C TYR A 69 4.51 -3.81 2.21
N GLU A 70 4.94 -3.68 0.96
CA GLU A 70 5.46 -2.44 0.39
C GLU A 70 4.42 -1.32 0.43
N GLU A 71 3.20 -1.58 -0.05
CA GLU A 71 2.14 -0.58 -0.07
C GLU A 71 1.64 -0.24 1.34
N SER A 72 1.63 -1.22 2.24
CA SER A 72 1.27 -0.99 3.64
C SER A 72 2.28 -0.09 4.34
N ARG A 73 3.58 -0.24 4.05
CA ARG A 73 4.64 0.63 4.56
C ARG A 73 4.53 2.05 3.98
N GLU A 74 4.35 2.16 2.66
CA GLU A 74 4.21 3.45 1.97
C GLU A 74 3.03 4.28 2.50
N TYR A 75 1.89 3.63 2.74
CA TYR A 75 0.67 4.29 3.20
C TYR A 75 0.46 4.27 4.72
N GLU A 76 1.45 3.80 5.49
CA GLU A 76 1.41 3.67 6.96
C GLU A 76 0.17 2.90 7.47
N ILE A 77 -0.20 1.82 6.77
CA ILE A 77 -1.29 0.92 7.14
C ILE A 77 -0.71 -0.38 7.69
N ASP A 78 -1.31 -0.93 8.75
CA ASP A 78 -0.96 -2.29 9.18
C ASP A 78 -1.31 -3.31 8.07
N TYR A 79 -0.29 -3.99 7.54
CA TYR A 79 -0.46 -4.99 6.47
C TYR A 79 -1.46 -6.11 6.82
N ARG A 80 -1.63 -6.40 8.12
CA ARG A 80 -2.61 -7.38 8.62
C ARG A 80 -4.04 -6.88 8.41
N LEU A 81 -4.27 -5.58 8.47
CA LEU A 81 -5.57 -4.98 8.14
C LEU A 81 -5.87 -5.09 6.64
N VAL A 82 -4.86 -4.86 5.78
CA VAL A 82 -5.00 -5.05 4.32
C VAL A 82 -5.36 -6.50 4.00
N LEU A 83 -4.65 -7.47 4.59
CA LEU A 83 -4.96 -8.90 4.44
C LEU A 83 -6.37 -9.25 4.94
N ALA A 84 -6.82 -8.63 6.03
CA ALA A 84 -8.17 -8.83 6.57
C ALA A 84 -9.26 -8.28 5.63
N VAL A 85 -9.07 -7.10 5.04
CA VAL A 85 -9.98 -6.57 4.01
C VAL A 85 -10.00 -7.51 2.80
N MET A 86 -8.83 -7.91 2.30
CA MET A 86 -8.68 -8.84 1.18
C MET A 86 -9.38 -10.18 1.41
N LYS A 87 -9.28 -10.71 2.63
CA LYS A 87 -9.97 -11.93 3.06
C LYS A 87 -11.49 -11.79 2.97
N VAL A 88 -12.04 -10.67 3.45
CA VAL A 88 -13.50 -10.45 3.47
C VAL A 88 -14.04 -10.14 2.07
N GLU A 89 -13.29 -9.40 1.26
CA GLU A 89 -13.71 -8.97 -0.08
C GLU A 89 -13.68 -10.09 -1.11
N SER A 90 -12.58 -10.84 -1.17
CA SER A 90 -12.37 -11.85 -2.24
C SER A 90 -12.02 -13.23 -1.73
N ASN A 91 -11.77 -13.39 -0.42
CA ASN A 91 -11.15 -14.60 0.11
C ASN A 91 -9.84 -14.94 -0.63
N PHE A 92 -9.03 -13.91 -0.92
CA PHE A 92 -7.76 -13.99 -1.66
C PHE A 92 -7.89 -14.46 -3.12
N LYS A 93 -9.08 -14.39 -3.70
CA LYS A 93 -9.32 -14.78 -5.10
C LYS A 93 -9.05 -13.59 -6.03
N HIS A 94 -7.90 -13.60 -6.71
CA HIS A 94 -7.47 -12.49 -7.57
C HIS A 94 -8.35 -12.27 -8.82
N ASP A 95 -9.11 -13.27 -9.26
CA ASP A 95 -10.04 -13.21 -10.40
C ASP A 95 -11.51 -13.08 -9.94
N ALA A 96 -11.75 -12.73 -8.68
CA ALA A 96 -13.10 -12.54 -8.16
C ALA A 96 -13.81 -11.35 -8.83
N VAL A 97 -15.07 -11.54 -9.18
CA VAL A 97 -15.96 -10.49 -9.69
C VAL A 97 -17.26 -10.51 -8.90
N SER A 98 -17.61 -9.40 -8.25
CA SER A 98 -18.88 -9.27 -7.54
C SER A 98 -20.04 -8.98 -8.50
N LYS A 99 -21.28 -9.18 -8.02
CA LYS A 99 -22.51 -8.79 -8.75
C LYS A 99 -22.53 -7.31 -9.16
N GLY A 100 -21.90 -6.44 -8.36
CA GLY A 100 -21.78 -5.01 -8.61
C GLY A 100 -20.59 -4.62 -9.50
N GLY A 101 -19.90 -5.59 -10.09
CA GLY A 101 -18.77 -5.37 -11.02
C GLY A 101 -17.45 -5.00 -10.36
N ALA A 102 -17.34 -5.11 -9.04
CA ALA A 102 -16.07 -4.96 -8.32
C ALA A 102 -15.16 -6.18 -8.57
N ARG A 103 -13.84 -5.97 -8.66
CA ARG A 103 -12.90 -6.96 -9.20
C ARG A 103 -11.65 -7.14 -8.33
N GLY A 104 -11.13 -8.36 -8.33
CA GLY A 104 -9.83 -8.70 -7.75
C GLY A 104 -9.81 -8.84 -6.23
N LEU A 105 -8.59 -8.85 -5.69
CA LEU A 105 -8.28 -9.14 -4.30
C LEU A 105 -8.99 -8.23 -3.29
N LEU A 106 -8.98 -6.92 -3.56
CA LEU A 106 -9.55 -5.86 -2.75
C LEU A 106 -10.87 -5.33 -3.34
N GLN A 107 -11.46 -6.04 -4.31
CA GLN A 107 -12.77 -5.75 -4.91
C GLN A 107 -12.92 -4.28 -5.36
N ILE A 108 -11.97 -3.80 -6.16
CA ILE A 108 -11.99 -2.44 -6.70
C ILE A 108 -12.97 -2.37 -7.88
N LYS A 109 -13.82 -1.34 -7.91
CA LYS A 109 -14.70 -1.08 -9.06
C LYS A 109 -13.92 -0.42 -10.20
N PRO A 110 -14.18 -0.75 -11.48
CA PRO A 110 -13.51 -0.10 -12.61
C PRO A 110 -13.66 1.43 -12.63
N SER A 111 -14.80 1.97 -12.20
CA SER A 111 -14.99 3.42 -12.09
C SER A 111 -14.11 4.06 -11.02
N LEU A 112 -13.97 3.40 -9.86
CA LEU A 112 -13.09 3.84 -8.78
C LEU A 112 -11.63 3.74 -9.23
N ALA A 113 -11.24 2.64 -9.87
CA ALA A 113 -9.90 2.44 -10.38
C ALA A 113 -9.47 3.58 -11.32
N LYS A 114 -10.33 4.00 -12.25
CA LYS A 114 -10.06 5.15 -13.13
C LYS A 114 -9.84 6.46 -12.38
N HIS A 115 -10.45 6.63 -11.22
CA HIS A 115 -10.35 7.85 -10.43
C HIS A 115 -9.05 7.89 -9.63
N ILE A 116 -8.64 6.75 -9.05
CA ILE A 116 -7.49 6.68 -8.13
C ILE A 116 -6.21 6.15 -8.78
N SER A 117 -6.25 5.74 -10.05
CA SER A 117 -5.10 5.10 -10.72
C SER A 117 -3.87 6.01 -10.80
N LYS A 118 -4.07 7.32 -10.96
CA LYS A 118 -2.96 8.29 -11.00
C LYS A 118 -2.28 8.40 -9.63
N GLU A 119 -3.08 8.52 -8.57
CA GLU A 119 -2.61 8.58 -7.18
C GLU A 119 -1.81 7.32 -6.82
N ALA A 120 -2.33 6.16 -7.20
CA ALA A 120 -1.72 4.86 -6.92
C ALA A 120 -0.57 4.48 -7.87
N GLY A 121 -0.19 5.35 -8.83
CA GLY A 121 0.85 5.04 -9.82
C GLY A 121 0.54 3.85 -10.73
N VAL A 122 -0.73 3.47 -10.88
CA VAL A 122 -1.17 2.28 -11.64
C VAL A 122 -1.71 2.70 -13.01
N SER A 123 -1.29 2.00 -14.07
CA SER A 123 -1.94 2.15 -15.39
C SER A 123 -3.11 1.18 -15.55
N ILE A 124 -4.32 1.71 -15.79
CA ILE A 124 -5.53 0.93 -16.06
C ILE A 124 -6.00 1.18 -17.50
N LYS A 125 -5.78 0.19 -18.36
CA LYS A 125 -6.25 0.20 -19.76
C LYS A 125 -7.66 -0.40 -19.89
N GLU A 126 -7.93 -1.43 -19.12
CA GLU A 126 -9.19 -2.18 -19.13
C GLU A 126 -9.51 -2.78 -17.75
N ALA A 127 -10.74 -3.22 -17.55
CA ALA A 127 -11.21 -3.71 -16.25
C ALA A 127 -10.55 -5.02 -15.81
N THR A 128 -10.06 -5.84 -16.74
CA THR A 128 -9.31 -7.08 -16.50
C THR A 128 -7.97 -6.84 -15.81
N CYS A 129 -7.38 -5.64 -15.94
CA CYS A 129 -6.18 -5.26 -15.18
C CYS A 129 -6.40 -5.35 -13.66
N LEU A 130 -7.65 -5.27 -13.18
CA LEU A 130 -7.97 -5.43 -11.77
C LEU A 130 -7.86 -6.88 -11.28
N HIS A 131 -7.65 -7.85 -12.17
CA HIS A 131 -7.32 -9.23 -11.77
C HIS A 131 -5.82 -9.46 -11.56
N GLU A 132 -4.98 -8.48 -11.92
CA GLU A 132 -3.55 -8.48 -11.64
C GLU A 132 -3.35 -8.12 -10.16
N PRO A 133 -2.78 -9.02 -9.34
CA PRO A 133 -2.68 -8.82 -7.90
C PRO A 133 -2.01 -7.50 -7.49
N ASP A 134 -0.83 -7.22 -8.07
CA ASP A 134 -0.05 -6.01 -7.78
C ASP A 134 -0.90 -4.75 -7.96
N LYS A 135 -1.41 -4.51 -9.18
CA LYS A 135 -2.28 -3.36 -9.48
C LYS A 135 -3.48 -3.24 -8.55
N ASN A 136 -4.13 -4.36 -8.25
CA ASN A 136 -5.32 -4.36 -7.40
C ASN A 136 -4.99 -4.01 -5.94
N ILE A 137 -3.84 -4.49 -5.44
CA ILE A 137 -3.35 -4.18 -4.09
C ILE A 137 -2.99 -2.70 -4.00
N ARG A 138 -2.17 -2.17 -4.91
CA ARG A 138 -1.79 -0.74 -4.93
C ARG A 138 -3.02 0.17 -4.91
N LEU A 139 -3.99 -0.09 -5.80
CA LEU A 139 -5.24 0.67 -5.85
C LEU A 139 -6.05 0.56 -4.55
N GLY A 140 -6.17 -0.64 -3.98
CA GLY A 140 -7.00 -0.84 -2.79
C GLY A 140 -6.36 -0.32 -1.51
N VAL A 141 -5.04 -0.43 -1.36
CA VAL A 141 -4.30 0.14 -0.22
C VAL A 141 -4.32 1.67 -0.30
N SER A 142 -4.05 2.25 -1.47
CA SER A 142 -4.21 3.69 -1.71
C SER A 142 -5.63 4.18 -1.35
N HIS A 143 -6.67 3.45 -1.78
CA HIS A 143 -8.05 3.80 -1.43
C HIS A 143 -8.33 3.68 0.07
N LEU A 144 -7.86 2.61 0.70
CA LEU A 144 -8.03 2.39 2.13
C LEU A 144 -7.33 3.50 2.93
N SER A 145 -6.12 3.90 2.55
CA SER A 145 -5.38 5.00 3.18
C SER A 145 -6.16 6.30 3.15
N TRP A 146 -6.65 6.69 1.96
CA TRP A 146 -7.49 7.87 1.82
C TRP A 146 -8.76 7.82 2.71
N LEU A 147 -9.36 6.64 2.89
CA LEU A 147 -10.50 6.47 3.79
C LEU A 147 -10.09 6.61 5.27
N MET A 148 -8.95 6.05 5.65
CA MET A 148 -8.42 6.16 7.02
C MET A 148 -8.15 7.62 7.36
N GLU A 149 -7.53 8.39 6.46
CA GLU A 149 -7.32 9.83 6.62
C GLU A 149 -8.65 10.59 6.68
N LYS A 150 -9.59 10.31 5.77
CA LYS A 150 -10.88 11.03 5.71
C LYS A 150 -11.72 10.88 6.98
N PHE A 151 -11.75 9.66 7.53
CA PHE A 151 -12.65 9.31 8.62
C PHE A 151 -11.98 9.29 10.00
N GLU A 152 -10.64 9.24 10.06
CA GLU A 152 -9.84 9.27 11.30
C GLU A 152 -10.16 8.16 12.32
N ASN A 153 -10.93 7.14 11.91
CA ASN A 153 -11.14 5.93 12.70
C ASN A 153 -11.41 4.72 11.79
N VAL A 154 -10.94 3.56 12.24
CA VAL A 154 -10.89 2.34 11.43
C VAL A 154 -12.28 1.85 11.06
N LYS A 155 -13.22 1.80 12.01
CA LYS A 155 -14.60 1.32 11.74
C LYS A 155 -15.30 2.16 10.67
N SER A 156 -15.18 3.48 10.72
CA SER A 156 -15.82 4.36 9.72
C SER A 156 -15.16 4.24 8.36
N ALA A 157 -13.83 4.16 8.31
CA ALA A 157 -13.09 3.91 7.08
C ALA A 157 -13.51 2.57 6.43
N LEU A 158 -13.59 1.49 7.21
CA LEU A 158 -14.03 0.17 6.73
C LEU A 158 -15.50 0.16 6.29
N HIS A 159 -16.38 0.87 6.99
CA HIS A 159 -17.76 1.03 6.54
C HIS A 159 -17.81 1.77 5.21
N ALA A 160 -17.05 2.87 5.09
CA ALA A 160 -16.98 3.66 3.86
C ALA A 160 -16.35 2.89 2.69
N TYR A 161 -15.38 2.02 2.97
CA TYR A 161 -14.78 1.10 1.98
C TYR A 161 -15.87 0.25 1.32
N ASN A 162 -16.76 -0.34 2.15
CA ASN A 162 -17.80 -1.24 1.66
C ASN A 162 -19.04 -0.53 1.08
N ALA A 163 -19.51 0.53 1.73
CA ALA A 163 -20.75 1.24 1.36
C ALA A 163 -20.53 2.34 0.30
N GLY A 164 -19.30 2.82 0.19
CA GLY A 164 -18.91 4.03 -0.51
C GLY A 164 -18.84 5.24 0.44
N PRO A 165 -17.82 6.11 0.30
CA PRO A 165 -17.57 7.23 1.23
C PRO A 165 -18.70 8.27 1.27
N GLY A 166 -19.43 8.47 0.17
CA GLY A 166 -20.55 9.41 0.11
C GLY A 166 -21.78 8.99 0.93
N LYS A 167 -21.83 7.75 1.44
CA LYS A 167 -22.95 7.23 2.25
C LYS A 167 -22.65 7.19 3.74
N VAL A 168 -21.41 7.45 4.14
CA VAL A 168 -20.96 7.32 5.52
C VAL A 168 -20.71 8.71 6.09
N LYS A 169 -21.33 9.00 7.23
CA LYS A 169 -21.07 10.23 7.99
C LYS A 169 -19.81 10.04 8.81
N ARG A 170 -18.97 11.08 8.87
CA ARG A 170 -17.89 11.14 9.84
C ARG A 170 -18.50 11.27 11.24
N VAL A 171 -17.95 10.51 12.17
CA VAL A 171 -18.33 10.49 13.58
C VAL A 171 -17.12 10.92 14.42
N ALA A 172 -17.35 11.34 15.67
CA ALA A 172 -16.31 11.89 16.54
C ALA A 172 -15.38 10.81 17.11
N SER A 173 -15.85 9.57 17.23
CA SER A 173 -15.11 8.46 17.84
C SER A 173 -15.37 7.13 17.14
N GLU A 174 -14.51 6.14 17.40
CA GLU A 174 -14.69 4.78 16.90
C GLU A 174 -15.84 4.03 17.62
N GLU A 175 -16.20 4.45 18.82
CA GLU A 175 -17.36 3.96 19.57
C GLU A 175 -18.67 4.34 18.87
N ASP A 176 -18.73 5.54 18.31
CA ASP A 176 -19.90 6.05 17.58
C ASP A 176 -20.01 5.50 16.15
N ALA A 177 -18.94 4.89 15.64
CA ALA A 177 -18.88 4.39 14.28
C ALA A 177 -19.80 3.15 14.09
N PRO A 178 -20.58 3.09 13.00
CA PRO A 178 -21.50 1.97 12.79
C PRO A 178 -20.78 0.62 12.74
N ASN A 179 -21.20 -0.30 13.60
CA ASN A 179 -20.64 -1.65 13.66
C ASN A 179 -21.38 -2.60 12.68
N THR A 180 -21.18 -2.38 11.39
CA THR A 180 -21.82 -3.15 10.31
C THR A 180 -21.32 -4.60 10.24
N ARG A 181 -22.01 -5.46 9.47
CA ARG A 181 -21.54 -6.83 9.23
C ARG A 181 -20.16 -6.87 8.58
N PHE A 182 -19.86 -5.93 7.69
CA PHE A 182 -18.57 -5.87 7.02
C PHE A 182 -17.45 -5.50 7.99
N THR A 183 -17.63 -4.43 8.76
CA THR A 183 -16.63 -3.96 9.73
C THR A 183 -16.34 -5.03 10.79
N LYS A 184 -17.37 -5.69 11.34
CA LYS A 184 -17.20 -6.81 12.27
C LYS A 184 -16.34 -7.94 11.70
N LYS A 185 -16.56 -8.31 10.44
CA LYS A 185 -15.80 -9.38 9.78
C LYS A 185 -14.35 -9.00 9.58
N VAL A 186 -14.09 -7.81 9.05
CA VAL A 186 -12.72 -7.34 8.82
C VAL A 186 -11.96 -7.26 10.13
N LEU A 187 -12.54 -6.64 11.16
CA LEU A 187 -11.88 -6.53 12.47
C LEU A 187 -11.64 -7.91 13.10
N SER A 188 -12.57 -8.86 12.95
CA SER A 188 -12.37 -10.24 13.41
C SER A 188 -11.18 -10.91 12.71
N GLU A 189 -11.07 -10.80 11.38
CA GLU A 189 -9.94 -11.36 10.62
C GLU A 189 -8.64 -10.64 10.99
N TYR A 190 -8.68 -9.31 11.16
CA TYR A 190 -7.53 -8.51 11.56
C TYR A 190 -6.97 -8.94 12.92
N TYR A 191 -7.80 -9.08 13.95
CA TYR A 191 -7.33 -9.54 15.27
C TYR A 191 -6.83 -10.99 15.26
N GLN A 192 -7.41 -11.88 14.44
CA GLN A 192 -6.87 -13.23 14.25
C GLN A 192 -5.48 -13.18 13.60
N MET A 193 -5.28 -12.30 12.62
CA MET A 193 -4.00 -12.12 11.95
C MET A 193 -2.96 -11.49 12.88
N LYS A 194 -3.32 -10.51 13.72
CA LYS A 194 -2.42 -9.97 14.76
C LYS A 194 -1.90 -11.02 15.73
N ALA A 195 -2.68 -12.06 16.00
CA ALA A 195 -2.30 -13.13 16.93
C ALA A 195 -1.27 -14.11 16.34
N VAL A 196 -1.07 -14.14 15.02
CA VAL A 196 -0.25 -15.16 14.34
C VAL A 196 0.78 -14.60 13.37
N LEU A 197 0.62 -13.35 12.93
CA LEU A 197 1.55 -12.64 12.05
C LEU A 197 2.36 -11.61 12.86
N PRO A 198 3.65 -11.42 12.53
CA PRO A 198 4.55 -10.51 13.25
C PRO A 198 4.03 -9.07 13.25
N ASP A 199 4.45 -8.29 14.23
CA ASP A 199 4.17 -6.86 14.21
C ASP A 199 5.01 -6.16 13.12
N PRO A 200 4.44 -5.24 12.31
CA PRO A 200 5.21 -4.49 11.31
C PRO A 200 6.35 -3.64 11.91
N GLU A 201 6.32 -3.35 13.21
CA GLU A 201 7.35 -2.56 13.90
C GLU A 201 8.26 -3.39 14.83
N ALA A 202 8.17 -4.73 14.79
CA ALA A 202 8.90 -5.59 15.72
C ALA A 202 10.40 -5.78 15.43
N GLU A 203 10.98 -5.09 14.44
CA GLU A 203 12.40 -5.23 14.04
C GLU A 203 13.15 -3.90 13.99
#